data_AF-A0A7V3WP18-F1
#
_entry.id   AF-A0A7V3WP18-F1
#
_cell.length_a   1.000
_cell.length_b   1.000
_cell.length_c   1.000
_cell.angle_alpha   90.00
_cell.angle_beta   90.00
_cell.angle_gamma   90.00
#
_symmetry.space_group_name_H-M   'P 1'
#
loop_
_entity.id
_entity.type
_entity.pdbx_description
1 polymer ?
#
loop_
_entity_poly.entity_id
_entity_poly.type
_entity_poly.pdbx_seq_one_letter_code
_entity_poly.pdbx_strand_id
1 'polypeptide(L)'
;MRFTEARPPSARHVMRMVEQEPTCIMQRRTSTKTAGLAAPSASLTGQIGQALPAQAAGSRSTATGPLSGRRILTFNWVIRVNQIEVTRTRNEGFDEHDRRSPENMKALREAFAAGWPGAPMTWALSWRALEGSRPNYQAARRLVREFHDQYGEDVTLIPAAYFANMYNSREQVNRDIHEALAKVSDLMSGGFRPKALVAGFLSAANQKYLAEQDNIHVFQGNIGSQFGIDNADGEGSISYPYYPSTEHFGKPAQGPKDFVDCLNLDGWAVDFISARRLSLGKCKMGKKENGYNSRFGVGPIETIGWCGPDVGLKHMLTCTAAHFDAGYQLNQWRG
;
A
#
# COMPACT_ATOMS: atom_id res chain seq x y z
N MET A 1 -10.67 22.94 53.25
CA MET A 1 -10.18 22.37 51.98
C MET A 1 -11.04 22.90 50.85
N ARG A 2 -10.50 23.81 50.03
CA ARG A 2 -11.19 24.37 48.85
C ARG A 2 -10.56 23.78 47.61
N PHE A 3 -11.37 23.16 46.74
CA PHE A 3 -10.97 22.75 45.40
C PHE A 3 -10.96 24.00 44.50
N THR A 4 -9.83 24.25 43.84
CA THR A 4 -9.70 25.26 42.78
C THR A 4 -9.89 24.60 41.42
N GLU A 5 -10.91 25.03 40.68
CA GLU A 5 -11.15 24.64 39.29
C GLU A 5 -10.01 25.14 38.39
N ALA A 6 -9.40 24.24 37.62
CA ALA A 6 -8.46 24.59 36.57
C ALA A 6 -9.24 25.05 35.32
N ARG A 7 -9.02 26.30 34.90
CA ARG A 7 -9.54 26.82 33.62
C ARG A 7 -8.85 26.14 32.44
N PRO A 8 -9.57 25.84 31.34
CA PRO A 8 -8.95 25.36 30.11
C PRO A 8 -8.08 26.47 29.47
N PRO A 9 -6.98 26.12 28.79
CA PRO A 9 -6.11 27.09 28.15
C PRO A 9 -6.82 27.78 26.98
N SER A 10 -6.58 29.07 26.83
CA SER A 10 -7.19 29.90 25.78
C SER A 10 -6.65 29.57 24.40
N ALA A 11 -7.47 29.77 23.36
CA ALA A 11 -7.17 29.49 21.95
C ALA A 11 -5.87 30.15 21.41
N ARG A 12 -5.29 31.14 22.11
CA ARG A 12 -4.00 31.74 21.76
C ARG A 12 -2.79 30.90 22.16
N HIS A 13 -2.94 29.93 23.07
CA HIS A 13 -1.85 29.04 23.47
C HIS A 13 -1.68 27.86 22.50
N VAL A 14 -2.74 27.47 21.79
CA VAL A 14 -2.73 26.40 20.77
C VAL A 14 -2.11 26.90 19.45
N MET A 15 -2.25 28.18 19.14
CA MET A 15 -1.69 28.76 17.90
C MET A 15 -0.16 28.96 17.89
N ARG A 16 0.52 28.96 19.06
CA ARG A 16 1.98 29.14 19.12
C ARG A 16 2.80 27.86 18.91
N MET A 17 2.16 26.69 18.79
CA MET A 17 2.84 25.45 18.38
C MET A 17 2.85 25.24 16.85
N VAL A 18 2.26 26.15 16.08
CA VAL A 18 2.10 26.02 14.61
C VAL A 18 3.08 26.91 13.83
N GLU A 19 4.00 27.60 14.50
CA GLU A 19 5.15 28.27 13.87
C GLU A 19 6.41 27.42 14.06
N GLN A 20 6.46 26.27 13.38
CA GLN A 20 7.72 25.62 13.05
C GLN A 20 7.91 25.66 11.53
N GLU A 21 9.14 26.02 11.16
CA GLU A 21 9.68 26.28 9.83
C GLU A 21 9.18 25.33 8.72
N PRO A 22 9.13 25.79 7.46
CA PRO A 22 8.57 25.03 6.35
C PRO A 22 9.23 23.65 6.23
N THR A 23 8.40 22.63 6.31
CA THR A 23 8.76 21.23 6.08
C THR A 23 9.47 21.10 4.74
N CYS A 24 10.69 20.56 4.78
CA CYS A 24 11.51 20.28 3.62
C CYS A 24 10.75 19.36 2.65
N ILE A 25 10.19 19.93 1.58
CA ILE A 25 9.69 19.19 0.43
C ILE A 25 10.91 18.51 -0.22
N MET A 26 11.12 17.24 0.13
CA MET A 26 12.32 16.49 -0.20
C MET A 26 12.29 16.05 -1.67
N GLN A 27 13.18 16.60 -2.49
CA GLN A 27 13.43 16.12 -3.86
C GLN A 27 14.05 14.71 -3.82
N ARG A 28 13.22 13.67 -3.96
CA ARG A 28 13.62 12.25 -4.09
C ARG A 28 14.16 11.97 -5.50
N ARG A 29 15.40 12.36 -5.81
CA ARG A 29 16.09 11.98 -7.05
C ARG A 29 16.98 10.75 -6.83
N THR A 30 16.98 9.87 -7.84
CA THR A 30 17.86 8.70 -8.08
C THR A 30 17.80 7.51 -7.11
N SER A 31 16.89 6.56 -7.39
CA SER A 31 16.95 5.19 -6.83
C SER A 31 16.75 4.06 -7.87
N THR A 32 16.55 4.38 -9.15
CA THR A 32 16.27 3.36 -10.20
C THR A 32 17.41 3.12 -11.20
N LYS A 33 18.63 3.63 -10.97
CA LYS A 33 19.77 3.43 -11.89
C LYS A 33 20.83 2.41 -11.44
N THR A 34 20.69 1.78 -10.28
CA THR A 34 21.73 0.88 -9.74
C THR A 34 21.32 -0.59 -9.58
N ALA A 35 20.15 -0.99 -10.08
CA ALA A 35 19.74 -2.40 -10.08
C ALA A 35 20.25 -3.19 -11.31
N GLY A 36 20.86 -2.53 -12.29
CA GLY A 36 21.55 -3.16 -13.41
C GLY A 36 23.04 -2.82 -13.35
N LEU A 37 23.89 -3.85 -13.39
CA LEU A 37 25.37 -3.81 -13.35
C LEU A 37 26.00 -3.96 -11.96
N ALA A 38 26.06 -5.19 -11.47
CA ALA A 38 27.24 -5.73 -10.79
C ALA A 38 27.13 -7.27 -10.68
N ALA A 39 27.71 -7.98 -11.65
CA ALA A 39 28.33 -9.28 -11.39
C ALA A 39 29.84 -9.01 -11.37
N PRO A 40 30.54 -9.48 -10.33
CA PRO A 40 31.31 -10.70 -10.55
C PRO A 40 31.21 -11.70 -9.39
N SER A 41 31.30 -12.97 -9.77
CA SER A 41 31.42 -14.14 -8.93
C SER A 41 32.49 -13.99 -7.84
N ALA A 42 32.10 -14.22 -6.59
CA ALA A 42 32.99 -14.62 -5.52
C ALA A 42 32.33 -15.78 -4.76
N SER A 43 32.93 -16.95 -4.91
CA SER A 43 32.62 -18.20 -4.26
C SER A 43 32.67 -18.09 -2.74
N LEU A 44 31.52 -18.26 -2.08
CA LEU A 44 31.41 -18.58 -0.66
C LEU A 44 30.73 -19.93 -0.53
N THR A 45 31.55 -20.96 -0.28
CA THR A 45 31.10 -22.27 0.20
C THR A 45 30.60 -22.12 1.63
N GLY A 46 29.29 -22.03 1.79
CA GLY A 46 28.60 -22.10 3.07
C GLY A 46 27.17 -22.56 2.81
N GLN A 47 26.78 -23.71 3.38
CA GLN A 47 25.48 -24.34 3.21
C GLN A 47 24.35 -23.46 3.77
N ILE A 48 23.85 -22.53 2.98
CA ILE A 48 22.56 -21.85 3.23
C ILE A 48 21.88 -21.74 1.87
N GLY A 49 20.72 -22.39 1.73
CA GLY A 49 19.92 -22.39 0.51
C GLY A 49 19.92 -23.73 -0.19
N GLN A 50 19.12 -24.67 0.30
CA GLN A 50 18.56 -25.65 -0.63
C GLN A 50 17.67 -24.87 -1.60
N ALA A 51 18.13 -24.79 -2.85
CA ALA A 51 17.33 -24.33 -3.97
C ALA A 51 16.05 -25.17 -4.01
N LEU A 52 14.90 -24.52 -3.86
CA LEU A 52 13.62 -25.15 -4.17
C LEU A 52 13.66 -25.56 -5.66
N PRO A 53 13.35 -26.82 -5.99
CA PRO A 53 13.38 -27.28 -7.38
C PRO A 53 12.40 -26.45 -8.21
N ALA A 54 12.90 -25.96 -9.34
CA ALA A 54 12.12 -25.28 -10.37
C ALA A 54 11.14 -26.27 -11.03
N GLN A 55 10.00 -26.48 -10.40
CA GLN A 55 8.83 -27.12 -11.01
C GLN A 55 7.56 -26.40 -10.56
N ALA A 56 7.18 -25.35 -11.27
CA ALA A 56 5.80 -24.87 -11.34
C ALA A 56 5.60 -23.85 -12.48
N ALA A 57 5.84 -24.26 -13.73
CA ALA A 57 5.32 -23.54 -14.91
C ALA A 57 3.91 -24.07 -15.32
N GLY A 58 3.25 -24.86 -14.46
CA GLY A 58 1.99 -25.55 -14.80
C GLY A 58 0.86 -25.46 -13.78
N SER A 59 1.03 -24.83 -12.61
CA SER A 59 -0.07 -24.71 -11.64
C SER A 59 -0.50 -23.25 -11.48
N ARG A 60 -1.60 -22.87 -12.15
CA ARG A 60 -2.43 -21.76 -11.69
C ARG A 60 -3.05 -22.19 -10.35
N SER A 61 -2.30 -22.06 -9.27
CA SER A 61 -2.82 -22.31 -7.93
C SER A 61 -3.67 -21.11 -7.51
N THR A 62 -4.93 -21.07 -7.92
CA THR A 62 -5.93 -20.35 -7.14
C THR A 62 -6.10 -21.14 -5.85
N ALA A 63 -5.41 -20.72 -4.78
CA ALA A 63 -5.46 -21.39 -3.50
C ALA A 63 -6.89 -21.27 -2.93
N THR A 64 -7.78 -22.19 -3.30
CA THR A 64 -9.14 -22.30 -2.77
C THR A 64 -9.09 -22.98 -1.41
N GLY A 65 -9.93 -22.56 -0.46
CA GLY A 65 -10.02 -23.17 0.88
C GLY A 65 -9.79 -22.18 2.02
N PRO A 66 -9.79 -22.67 3.27
CA PRO A 66 -9.72 -21.82 4.46
C PRO A 66 -8.38 -21.07 4.55
N LEU A 67 -8.41 -19.89 5.17
CA LEU A 67 -7.18 -19.14 5.51
C LEU A 67 -6.33 -19.88 6.55
N SER A 68 -6.97 -20.67 7.43
CA SER A 68 -6.28 -21.47 8.44
C SER A 68 -5.19 -22.33 7.83
N GLY A 69 -4.02 -22.35 8.47
CA GLY A 69 -2.83 -23.05 8.01
C GLY A 69 -1.96 -22.27 7.03
N ARG A 70 -2.36 -21.07 6.60
CA ARG A 70 -1.67 -20.33 5.52
C ARG A 70 -0.82 -19.16 6.01
N ARG A 71 0.26 -18.92 5.27
CA ARG A 71 1.02 -17.66 5.25
C ARG A 71 0.76 -17.00 3.90
N ILE A 72 0.31 -15.77 3.92
CA ILE A 72 -0.21 -15.06 2.76
C ILE A 72 0.56 -13.76 2.64
N LEU A 73 1.00 -13.43 1.43
CA LEU A 73 1.54 -12.13 1.10
C LEU A 73 0.70 -11.59 -0.04
N THR A 74 0.07 -10.44 0.17
CA THR A 74 -0.59 -9.69 -0.90
C THR A 74 0.40 -8.64 -1.42
N PHE A 75 0.70 -8.70 -2.72
CA PHE A 75 1.59 -7.74 -3.36
C PHE A 75 0.78 -6.92 -4.36
N ASN A 76 0.87 -5.60 -4.24
CA ASN A 76 0.27 -4.68 -5.19
C ASN A 76 1.32 -3.74 -5.76
N TRP A 77 1.13 -3.34 -7.01
CA TRP A 77 1.92 -2.29 -7.65
C TRP A 77 1.03 -1.18 -8.17
N VAL A 78 1.31 0.02 -7.67
CA VAL A 78 0.60 1.23 -8.05
C VAL A 78 1.19 1.82 -9.33
N ILE A 79 0.32 2.10 -10.30
CA ILE A 79 0.61 2.89 -11.48
C ILE A 79 -0.16 4.21 -11.35
N ARG A 80 0.56 5.29 -11.08
CA ARG A 80 0.02 6.64 -10.97
C ARG A 80 0.85 7.60 -11.79
N VAL A 81 0.26 8.73 -12.15
CA VAL A 81 0.94 9.74 -12.94
C VAL A 81 1.83 10.61 -12.08
N ASN A 82 1.34 10.99 -10.90
CA ASN A 82 2.02 11.84 -9.96
C ASN A 82 2.02 11.18 -8.59
N GLN A 83 2.98 11.56 -7.73
CA GLN A 83 3.14 10.97 -6.42
C GLN A 83 1.89 11.10 -5.55
N ILE A 84 1.21 12.25 -5.58
CA ILE A 84 0.05 12.56 -4.73
C ILE A 84 -1.05 13.22 -5.57
N GLU A 85 -1.94 12.41 -6.13
CA GLU A 85 -3.05 12.84 -6.98
C GLU A 85 -4.31 13.08 -6.16
N VAL A 86 -4.34 14.11 -5.32
CA VAL A 86 -5.41 14.33 -4.34
C VAL A 86 -6.85 14.39 -4.90
N THR A 87 -7.02 14.71 -6.19
CA THR A 87 -8.28 14.54 -6.94
C THR A 87 -7.98 14.09 -8.38
N ARG A 88 -9.01 13.84 -9.19
CA ARG A 88 -8.86 13.55 -10.64
C ARG A 88 -8.00 14.60 -11.37
N THR A 89 -8.16 15.87 -10.99
CA THR A 89 -7.60 17.02 -11.70
C THR A 89 -6.49 17.72 -10.93
N ARG A 90 -6.37 17.50 -9.61
CA ARG A 90 -5.37 18.15 -8.75
C ARG A 90 -4.29 17.17 -8.30
N ASN A 91 -3.05 17.64 -8.32
CA ASN A 91 -1.88 16.93 -7.83
C ASN A 91 -1.08 17.83 -6.87
N GLU A 92 -0.56 17.25 -5.80
CA GLU A 92 0.29 17.90 -4.79
C GLU A 92 1.73 17.34 -4.79
N GLY A 93 1.99 16.29 -5.56
CA GLY A 93 3.30 15.66 -5.68
C GLY A 93 4.06 16.05 -6.96
N PHE A 94 5.08 15.26 -7.30
CA PHE A 94 5.79 15.38 -8.57
C PHE A 94 5.31 14.35 -9.60
N ASP A 95 5.56 14.63 -10.89
CA ASP A 95 5.34 13.69 -11.98
C ASP A 95 6.25 12.46 -11.82
N GLU A 96 5.68 11.26 -11.93
CA GLU A 96 6.37 9.97 -11.86
C GLU A 96 6.50 9.31 -13.24
N HIS A 97 6.19 10.01 -14.33
CA HIS A 97 6.25 9.48 -15.72
C HIS A 97 7.47 8.62 -16.03
N ASP A 98 8.67 9.12 -15.73
CA ASP A 98 9.93 8.41 -16.01
C ASP A 98 10.10 7.10 -15.22
N ARG A 99 9.34 6.94 -14.12
CA ARG A 99 9.34 5.72 -13.32
C ARG A 99 8.40 4.66 -13.90
N ARG A 100 7.46 5.05 -14.77
CA ARG A 100 6.38 4.19 -15.30
C ARG A 100 6.64 3.80 -16.75
N SER A 101 7.86 3.37 -17.07
CA SER A 101 8.19 2.84 -18.39
C SER A 101 7.75 1.37 -18.51
N PRO A 102 7.45 0.90 -19.73
CA PRO A 102 7.19 -0.52 -20.01
C PRO A 102 8.29 -1.45 -19.52
N GLU A 103 9.54 -1.04 -19.65
CA GLU A 103 10.73 -1.80 -19.25
C GLU A 103 10.75 -2.02 -17.74
N ASN A 104 10.49 -0.96 -16.96
CA ASN A 104 10.42 -1.07 -15.50
C ASN A 104 9.28 -1.99 -15.05
N MET A 105 8.13 -1.95 -15.73
CA MET A 105 6.99 -2.81 -15.41
C MET A 105 7.29 -4.28 -15.69
N LYS A 106 7.91 -4.58 -16.83
CA LYS A 106 8.37 -5.94 -17.17
C LYS A 106 9.42 -6.43 -16.20
N ALA A 107 10.44 -5.61 -15.90
CA ALA A 107 11.50 -5.96 -14.97
C ALA A 107 10.96 -6.25 -13.56
N LEU A 108 10.02 -5.43 -13.07
CA LEU A 108 9.33 -5.71 -11.80
C LEU A 108 8.59 -7.05 -11.86
N ARG A 109 7.80 -7.27 -12.91
CA ARG A 109 6.97 -8.47 -13.03
C ARG A 109 7.82 -9.73 -13.14
N GLU A 110 8.92 -9.67 -13.87
CA GLU A 110 9.91 -10.74 -14.00
C GLU A 110 10.57 -11.04 -12.65
N ALA A 111 11.01 -10.01 -11.92
CA ALA A 111 11.56 -10.17 -10.58
C ALA A 111 10.55 -10.80 -9.61
N PHE A 112 9.28 -10.39 -9.68
CA PHE A 112 8.21 -10.99 -8.87
C PHE A 112 7.99 -12.46 -9.22
N ALA A 113 7.95 -12.82 -10.50
CA ALA A 113 7.85 -14.22 -10.93
C ALA A 113 9.06 -15.07 -10.51
N ALA A 114 10.27 -14.49 -10.52
CA ALA A 114 11.47 -15.19 -10.09
C ALA A 114 11.46 -15.50 -8.60
N GLY A 115 10.96 -14.55 -7.78
CA GLY A 115 10.80 -14.75 -6.32
C GLY A 115 9.61 -15.63 -5.95
N TRP A 116 8.51 -15.53 -6.67
CA TRP A 116 7.25 -16.25 -6.44
C TRP A 116 6.67 -16.81 -7.76
N PRO A 117 7.20 -17.94 -8.26
CA PRO A 117 6.74 -18.54 -9.50
C PRO A 117 5.23 -18.84 -9.49
N GLY A 118 4.53 -18.38 -10.52
CA GLY A 118 3.08 -18.58 -10.68
C GLY A 118 2.19 -17.76 -9.76
N ALA A 119 2.75 -16.93 -8.86
CA ALA A 119 1.95 -16.07 -8.00
C ALA A 119 1.33 -14.91 -8.79
N PRO A 120 0.03 -14.59 -8.56
CA PRO A 120 -0.57 -13.36 -9.05
C PRO A 120 -0.23 -12.18 -8.12
N MET A 121 -0.33 -10.97 -8.67
CA MET A 121 -0.26 -9.70 -7.94
C MET A 121 -1.44 -8.80 -8.35
N THR A 122 -1.60 -7.67 -7.67
CA THR A 122 -2.62 -6.67 -7.99
C THR A 122 -1.99 -5.42 -8.62
N TRP A 123 -2.49 -4.97 -9.77
CA TRP A 123 -2.14 -3.67 -10.34
C TRP A 123 -3.20 -2.64 -10.00
N ALA A 124 -2.80 -1.54 -9.36
CA ALA A 124 -3.71 -0.46 -9.00
C ALA A 124 -3.40 0.79 -9.83
N LEU A 125 -4.33 1.20 -10.69
CA LEU A 125 -4.16 2.35 -11.58
C LEU A 125 -4.88 3.56 -11.00
N SER A 126 -4.23 4.72 -10.98
CA SER A 126 -4.91 5.97 -10.65
C SER A 126 -5.81 6.43 -11.79
N TRP A 127 -6.76 7.34 -11.49
CA TRP A 127 -7.60 7.97 -12.52
C TRP A 127 -6.78 8.52 -13.69
N ARG A 128 -5.71 9.26 -13.37
CA ARG A 128 -4.84 9.85 -14.39
C ARG A 128 -4.06 8.81 -15.18
N ALA A 129 -3.72 7.66 -14.58
CA ALA A 129 -3.05 6.58 -15.29
C ALA A 129 -4.02 5.83 -16.23
N LEU A 130 -5.30 5.73 -15.84
CA LEU A 130 -6.36 5.20 -16.70
C LEU A 130 -6.60 6.09 -17.93
N GLU A 131 -6.70 7.40 -17.72
CA GLU A 131 -7.02 8.36 -18.80
C GLU A 131 -5.79 8.88 -19.58
N GLY A 132 -4.59 8.69 -19.05
CA GLY A 132 -3.38 9.31 -19.58
C GLY A 132 -3.10 8.92 -21.03
N SER A 133 -2.95 9.93 -21.90
CA SER A 133 -2.67 9.76 -23.33
C SER A 133 -1.17 9.60 -23.65
N ARG A 134 -0.28 9.83 -22.67
CA ARG A 134 1.17 9.69 -22.89
C ARG A 134 1.53 8.22 -23.23
N PRO A 135 2.51 7.99 -24.12
CA PRO A 135 2.81 6.65 -24.63
C PRO A 135 3.10 5.60 -23.55
N ASN A 136 3.76 6.01 -22.46
CA ASN A 136 4.08 5.14 -21.34
C ASN A 136 2.83 4.60 -20.63
N TYR A 137 1.80 5.42 -20.41
CA TYR A 137 0.56 4.99 -19.74
C TYR A 137 -0.34 4.17 -20.67
N GLN A 138 -0.33 4.48 -21.98
CA GLN A 138 -0.97 3.61 -22.98
C GLN A 138 -0.33 2.22 -22.98
N ALA A 139 1.00 2.15 -22.93
CA ALA A 139 1.73 0.90 -22.86
C ALA A 139 1.50 0.18 -21.52
N ALA A 140 1.47 0.91 -20.39
CA ALA A 140 1.16 0.36 -19.08
C ALA A 140 -0.21 -0.34 -19.06
N ARG A 141 -1.25 0.30 -19.61
CA ARG A 141 -2.60 -0.28 -19.71
C ARG A 141 -2.62 -1.56 -20.54
N ARG A 142 -1.90 -1.60 -21.66
CA ARG A 142 -1.76 -2.83 -22.47
C ARG A 142 -1.04 -3.94 -21.68
N LEU A 143 0.08 -3.62 -21.04
CA LEU A 143 0.86 -4.60 -20.27
C LEU A 143 0.07 -5.18 -19.10
N VAL A 144 -0.68 -4.37 -18.37
CA VAL A 144 -1.51 -4.86 -17.26
C VAL A 144 -2.56 -5.86 -17.76
N ARG A 145 -3.15 -5.63 -18.94
CA ARG A 145 -4.05 -6.60 -19.58
C ARG A 145 -3.31 -7.88 -20.00
N GLU A 146 -2.15 -7.76 -20.62
CA GLU A 146 -1.32 -8.90 -21.00
C GLU A 146 -0.92 -9.74 -19.77
N PHE A 147 -0.55 -9.08 -18.67
CA PHE A 147 -0.19 -9.78 -17.44
C PHE A 147 -1.40 -10.42 -16.75
N HIS A 148 -2.58 -9.81 -16.81
CA HIS A 148 -3.82 -10.47 -16.39
C HIS A 148 -4.10 -11.73 -17.20
N ASP A 149 -4.06 -11.64 -18.53
CA ASP A 149 -4.34 -12.77 -19.43
C ASP A 149 -3.36 -13.94 -19.18
N GLN A 150 -2.08 -13.59 -18.96
CA GLN A 150 -1.01 -14.55 -18.73
C GLN A 150 -1.04 -15.15 -17.32
N TYR A 151 -1.06 -14.30 -16.28
CA TYR A 151 -0.80 -14.67 -14.89
C TYR A 151 -2.04 -14.67 -13.98
N GLY A 152 -3.20 -14.23 -14.47
CA GLY A 152 -4.45 -14.18 -13.68
C GLY A 152 -4.45 -13.09 -12.60
N GLU A 153 -3.73 -12.00 -12.85
CA GLU A 153 -3.56 -10.88 -11.91
C GLU A 153 -4.85 -10.08 -11.72
N ASP A 154 -5.00 -9.44 -10.56
CA ASP A 154 -6.12 -8.53 -10.35
C ASP A 154 -5.74 -7.12 -10.80
N VAL A 155 -6.71 -6.37 -11.30
CA VAL A 155 -6.53 -5.01 -11.82
C VAL A 155 -7.59 -4.15 -11.20
N THR A 156 -7.20 -3.06 -10.56
CA THR A 156 -8.11 -2.21 -9.80
C THR A 156 -7.70 -0.74 -9.84
N LEU A 157 -8.45 0.08 -9.11
CA LEU A 157 -8.20 1.51 -8.95
C LEU A 157 -7.38 1.80 -7.68
N ILE A 158 -6.56 2.84 -7.77
CA ILE A 158 -6.10 3.61 -6.60
C ILE A 158 -6.69 5.03 -6.62
N PRO A 159 -7.74 5.31 -5.83
CA PRO A 159 -8.36 6.62 -5.79
C PRO A 159 -7.44 7.61 -5.08
N ALA A 160 -7.22 8.72 -5.77
CA ALA A 160 -6.46 9.85 -5.29
C ALA A 160 -5.10 9.55 -4.63
N ALA A 161 -4.38 8.57 -5.15
CA ALA A 161 -3.08 8.12 -4.64
C ALA A 161 -3.08 7.89 -3.10
N TYR A 162 -4.13 7.24 -2.58
CA TYR A 162 -4.41 6.90 -1.17
C TYR A 162 -5.22 7.92 -0.36
N PHE A 163 -5.39 9.17 -0.83
CA PHE A 163 -5.88 10.26 0.02
C PHE A 163 -7.28 10.77 -0.34
N ALA A 164 -8.12 9.93 -0.94
CA ALA A 164 -9.39 10.35 -1.54
C ALA A 164 -10.30 11.09 -0.55
N ASN A 165 -10.50 10.53 0.65
CA ASN A 165 -11.37 11.11 1.66
C ASN A 165 -10.80 12.33 2.40
N MET A 166 -9.52 12.64 2.25
CA MET A 166 -8.94 13.85 2.82
C MET A 166 -9.25 15.11 2.02
N TYR A 167 -9.46 14.95 0.71
CA TYR A 167 -9.59 16.07 -0.22
C TYR A 167 -10.94 16.14 -0.92
N ASN A 168 -11.80 15.14 -0.74
CA ASN A 168 -13.09 15.05 -1.45
C ASN A 168 -14.21 14.63 -0.50
N SER A 169 -15.44 15.02 -0.85
CA SER A 169 -16.64 14.55 -0.14
C SER A 169 -16.84 13.06 -0.38
N ARG A 170 -17.59 12.39 0.51
CA ARG A 170 -17.90 10.96 0.38
C ARG A 170 -18.64 10.67 -0.94
N GLU A 171 -19.55 11.55 -1.34
CA GLU A 171 -20.33 11.42 -2.56
C GLU A 171 -19.44 11.55 -3.81
N GLN A 172 -18.47 12.47 -3.80
CA GLN A 172 -17.50 12.58 -4.88
C GLN A 172 -16.59 11.35 -4.93
N VAL A 173 -16.12 10.85 -3.79
CA VAL A 173 -15.30 9.63 -3.73
C VAL A 173 -16.05 8.43 -4.31
N ASN A 174 -17.34 8.26 -3.99
CA ASN A 174 -18.17 7.19 -4.57
C ASN A 174 -18.27 7.31 -6.09
N ARG A 175 -18.59 8.50 -6.62
CA ARG A 175 -18.62 8.72 -8.08
C ARG A 175 -17.26 8.44 -8.72
N ASP A 176 -16.19 8.89 -8.05
CA ASP A 176 -14.84 8.73 -8.53
C ASP A 176 -14.45 7.26 -8.68
N ILE A 177 -14.75 6.47 -7.66
CA ILE A 177 -14.53 5.03 -7.64
C ILE A 177 -15.40 4.33 -8.68
N HIS A 178 -16.72 4.57 -8.67
CA HIS A 178 -17.66 3.90 -9.57
C HIS A 178 -17.29 4.08 -11.05
N GLU A 179 -17.06 5.31 -11.49
CA GLU A 179 -16.69 5.61 -12.87
C GLU A 179 -15.31 5.04 -13.25
N ALA A 180 -14.36 5.02 -12.31
CA ALA A 180 -13.04 4.44 -12.55
C ALA A 180 -13.08 2.91 -12.64
N LEU A 181 -13.89 2.25 -11.82
CA LEU A 181 -14.11 0.81 -11.88
C LEU A 181 -14.76 0.41 -13.21
N ALA A 182 -15.68 1.22 -13.74
CA ALA A 182 -16.21 1.03 -15.09
C ALA A 182 -15.10 1.09 -16.15
N LYS A 183 -14.22 2.09 -16.08
CA LYS A 183 -13.05 2.20 -16.97
C LYS A 183 -12.08 1.02 -16.84
N VAL A 184 -11.85 0.51 -15.64
CA VAL A 184 -11.05 -0.71 -15.41
C VAL A 184 -11.73 -1.91 -16.08
N SER A 185 -13.05 -2.04 -15.93
CA SER A 185 -13.82 -3.12 -16.55
C SER A 185 -13.74 -3.05 -18.08
N ASP A 186 -13.84 -1.85 -18.67
CA ASP A 186 -13.69 -1.63 -20.11
C ASP A 186 -12.27 -1.96 -20.60
N LEU A 187 -11.24 -1.52 -19.85
CA LEU A 187 -9.84 -1.81 -20.17
C LEU A 187 -9.58 -3.33 -20.20
N MET A 188 -10.11 -4.05 -19.22
CA MET A 188 -9.89 -5.48 -19.08
C MET A 188 -10.77 -6.32 -20.01
N SER A 189 -11.91 -5.78 -20.45
CA SER A 189 -12.91 -6.45 -21.31
C SER A 189 -13.49 -7.72 -20.68
N GLY A 190 -14.37 -8.44 -21.39
CA GLY A 190 -14.84 -9.77 -20.99
C GLY A 190 -15.67 -9.82 -19.70
N GLY A 191 -16.29 -8.71 -19.29
CA GLY A 191 -17.07 -8.64 -18.04
C GLY A 191 -16.21 -8.66 -16.77
N PHE A 192 -14.92 -8.37 -16.90
CA PHE A 192 -13.99 -8.30 -15.76
C PHE A 192 -14.51 -7.37 -14.66
N ARG A 193 -14.39 -7.81 -13.41
CA ARG A 193 -14.59 -6.99 -12.22
C ARG A 193 -13.41 -7.18 -11.26
N PRO A 194 -12.85 -6.09 -10.71
CA PRO A 194 -11.82 -6.19 -9.68
C PRO A 194 -12.34 -6.95 -8.46
N LYS A 195 -11.47 -7.71 -7.78
CA LYS A 195 -11.85 -8.42 -6.54
C LYS A 195 -11.72 -7.54 -5.30
N ALA A 196 -10.79 -6.58 -5.37
CA ALA A 196 -10.54 -5.63 -4.29
C ALA A 196 -10.24 -4.22 -4.81
N LEU A 197 -10.41 -3.22 -3.96
CA LEU A 197 -9.97 -1.84 -4.19
C LEU A 197 -8.66 -1.54 -3.43
N VAL A 198 -7.74 -0.77 -3.99
CA VAL A 198 -6.54 -0.29 -3.27
C VAL A 198 -6.71 1.19 -2.94
N ALA A 199 -7.27 1.51 -1.78
CA ALA A 199 -7.84 2.84 -1.49
C ALA A 199 -6.99 3.74 -0.59
N GLY A 200 -6.14 3.20 0.27
CA GLY A 200 -5.49 3.98 1.32
C GLY A 200 -6.48 4.36 2.41
N PHE A 201 -6.88 5.63 2.48
CA PHE A 201 -7.87 6.13 3.42
C PHE A 201 -9.25 6.17 2.77
N LEU A 202 -10.11 5.21 3.14
CA LEU A 202 -11.49 5.15 2.67
C LEU A 202 -12.46 5.24 3.85
N SER A 203 -13.44 6.13 3.81
CA SER A 203 -14.41 6.26 4.91
C SER A 203 -15.39 5.09 4.97
N ALA A 204 -15.94 4.78 6.16
CA ALA A 204 -16.92 3.70 6.33
C ALA A 204 -18.14 3.83 5.41
N ALA A 205 -18.59 5.06 5.14
CA ALA A 205 -19.70 5.31 4.20
C ALA A 205 -19.33 4.93 2.76
N ASN A 206 -18.08 5.19 2.34
CA ASN A 206 -17.61 4.82 1.01
C ASN A 206 -17.39 3.30 0.90
N GLN A 207 -16.94 2.65 1.96
CA GLN A 207 -16.80 1.19 2.03
C GLN A 207 -18.15 0.48 1.92
N LYS A 208 -19.16 1.01 2.61
CA LYS A 208 -20.53 0.52 2.51
C LYS A 208 -21.07 0.67 1.08
N TYR A 209 -20.85 1.83 0.46
CA TYR A 209 -21.22 2.04 -0.94
C TYR A 209 -20.50 1.06 -1.88
N LEU A 210 -19.20 0.85 -1.68
CA LEU A 210 -18.39 -0.10 -2.47
C LEU A 210 -18.95 -1.54 -2.40
N ALA A 211 -19.36 -1.98 -1.21
CA ALA A 211 -19.98 -3.30 -1.02
C ALA A 211 -21.38 -3.37 -1.65
N GLU A 212 -22.25 -2.39 -1.37
CA GLU A 212 -23.67 -2.46 -1.75
C GLU A 212 -23.94 -2.10 -3.21
N GLN A 213 -23.16 -1.18 -3.79
CA GLN A 213 -23.40 -0.61 -5.12
C GLN A 213 -22.41 -1.13 -6.16
N ASP A 214 -21.14 -1.27 -5.77
CA ASP A 214 -20.09 -1.77 -6.67
C ASP A 214 -19.82 -3.27 -6.49
N ASN A 215 -20.47 -3.93 -5.52
CA ASN A 215 -20.31 -5.36 -5.25
C ASN A 215 -18.83 -5.78 -5.08
N ILE A 216 -18.05 -4.91 -4.39
CA ILE A 216 -16.66 -5.15 -4.00
C ILE A 216 -16.59 -5.22 -2.48
N HIS A 217 -16.20 -6.40 -1.97
CA HIS A 217 -16.27 -6.73 -0.55
C HIS A 217 -14.88 -6.80 0.11
N VAL A 218 -13.83 -6.35 -0.57
CA VAL A 218 -12.46 -6.30 -0.05
C VAL A 218 -11.82 -5.01 -0.49
N PHE A 219 -11.10 -4.36 0.41
CA PHE A 219 -10.35 -3.16 0.07
C PHE A 219 -9.13 -3.01 0.97
N GLN A 220 -8.04 -2.48 0.42
CA GLN A 220 -6.98 -1.89 1.22
C GLN A 220 -7.45 -0.50 1.62
N GLY A 221 -7.78 -0.36 2.89
CA GLY A 221 -8.64 0.71 3.41
C GLY A 221 -8.12 1.45 4.61
N ASN A 222 -6.94 1.03 5.04
CA ASN A 222 -6.26 1.55 6.18
C ASN A 222 -4.77 1.58 5.87
N ILE A 223 -4.12 2.62 6.36
CA ILE A 223 -2.66 2.64 6.47
C ILE A 223 -2.37 2.61 7.96
N GLY A 224 -2.26 1.39 8.47
CA GLY A 224 -2.17 1.13 9.91
C GLY A 224 -1.04 1.93 10.52
N SER A 225 -1.33 2.53 11.68
CA SER A 225 -0.43 3.36 12.47
C SER A 225 0.17 4.60 11.79
N GLN A 226 -0.38 5.04 10.65
CA GLN A 226 0.06 6.26 10.02
C GLN A 226 -0.36 7.46 10.87
N PHE A 227 0.60 8.22 11.38
CA PHE A 227 0.36 9.48 12.07
C PHE A 227 1.55 10.44 11.87
N GLY A 228 1.26 11.68 11.47
CA GLY A 228 2.30 12.70 11.19
C GLY A 228 3.16 12.40 9.96
N ILE A 229 2.68 11.56 9.04
CA ILE A 229 3.29 11.26 7.74
C ILE A 229 2.29 11.63 6.65
N ASP A 230 2.76 12.30 5.60
CA ASP A 230 1.97 12.70 4.42
C ASP A 230 0.65 13.42 4.76
N ASN A 231 0.62 14.10 5.92
CA ASN A 231 -0.52 14.83 6.50
C ASN A 231 -1.79 14.01 6.76
N ALA A 232 -1.73 12.69 6.72
CA ALA A 232 -2.88 11.78 6.93
C ALA A 232 -2.78 11.00 8.25
N ASP A 233 -3.90 10.41 8.66
CA ASP A 233 -4.02 9.66 9.91
C ASP A 233 -4.85 8.37 9.73
N GLY A 234 -4.26 7.24 10.09
CA GLY A 234 -4.86 5.90 10.11
C GLY A 234 -4.62 5.13 11.42
N GLU A 235 -4.18 5.83 12.46
CA GLU A 235 -3.92 5.24 13.78
C GLU A 235 -5.22 4.79 14.48
N GLY A 236 -5.11 3.82 15.39
CA GLY A 236 -6.23 3.32 16.20
C GLY A 236 -7.05 2.19 15.56
N SER A 237 -6.68 1.74 14.37
CA SER A 237 -7.27 0.62 13.64
C SER A 237 -6.59 -0.72 13.96
N ILE A 238 -7.24 -1.84 13.61
CA ILE A 238 -6.63 -3.17 13.67
C ILE A 238 -5.70 -3.36 12.45
N SER A 239 -4.49 -3.89 12.67
CA SER A 239 -3.50 -4.14 11.61
C SER A 239 -3.78 -5.38 10.76
N TYR A 240 -4.60 -6.31 11.28
CA TYR A 240 -5.10 -7.50 10.58
C TYR A 240 -6.51 -7.27 10.03
N PRO A 241 -6.97 -8.09 9.07
CA PRO A 241 -8.26 -7.89 8.42
C PRO A 241 -9.44 -7.85 9.39
N TYR A 242 -10.35 -6.90 9.18
CA TYR A 242 -11.57 -6.76 9.97
C TYR A 242 -12.71 -6.18 9.13
N TYR A 243 -13.95 -6.44 9.57
CA TYR A 243 -15.12 -5.76 9.03
C TYR A 243 -15.33 -4.44 9.78
N PRO A 244 -15.36 -3.30 9.08
CA PRO A 244 -15.46 -1.99 9.70
C PRO A 244 -16.89 -1.68 10.15
N SER A 245 -16.99 -0.75 11.11
CA SER A 245 -18.23 -0.18 11.61
C SER A 245 -18.70 0.95 10.71
N THR A 246 -20.01 1.12 10.55
CA THR A 246 -20.60 2.29 9.87
C THR A 246 -20.23 3.61 10.56
N GLU A 247 -19.82 3.59 11.84
CA GLU A 247 -19.41 4.76 12.60
C GLU A 247 -18.04 5.31 12.18
N HIS A 248 -17.05 4.45 11.93
CA HIS A 248 -15.69 4.87 11.59
C HIS A 248 -14.89 3.74 10.93
N PHE A 249 -14.08 4.07 9.91
CA PHE A 249 -13.33 3.08 9.15
C PHE A 249 -12.29 2.31 9.97
N GLY A 250 -11.70 2.98 10.98
CA GLY A 250 -10.75 2.37 11.93
C GLY A 250 -11.41 1.51 13.02
N LYS A 251 -12.74 1.55 13.15
CA LYS A 251 -13.47 0.83 14.19
C LYS A 251 -14.02 -0.48 13.61
N PRO A 252 -13.78 -1.64 14.24
CA PRO A 252 -14.47 -2.88 13.87
C PRO A 252 -15.96 -2.81 14.20
N ALA A 253 -16.81 -3.39 13.35
CA ALA A 253 -18.23 -3.52 13.62
C ALA A 253 -18.47 -4.26 14.96
N GLN A 254 -19.39 -3.74 15.76
CA GLN A 254 -19.73 -4.33 17.06
C GLN A 254 -20.91 -5.31 16.95
N GLY A 255 -21.68 -5.24 15.88
CA GLY A 255 -22.73 -6.21 15.56
C GLY A 255 -23.45 -5.90 14.26
N PRO A 256 -24.61 -6.55 14.01
CA PRO A 256 -25.32 -6.41 12.75
C PRO A 256 -25.80 -4.98 12.42
N LYS A 257 -25.95 -4.12 13.42
CA LYS A 257 -26.47 -2.75 13.24
C LYS A 257 -25.47 -1.80 12.60
N ASP A 258 -24.17 -2.04 12.83
CA ASP A 258 -23.09 -1.21 12.33
C ASP A 258 -22.15 -1.98 11.39
N PHE A 259 -22.51 -3.20 11.00
CA PHE A 259 -21.72 -4.04 10.10
C PHE A 259 -21.65 -3.46 8.67
N VAL A 260 -20.43 -3.42 8.13
CA VAL A 260 -20.15 -3.14 6.71
C VAL A 260 -19.53 -4.38 6.10
N ASP A 261 -20.16 -4.96 5.08
CA ASP A 261 -19.67 -6.15 4.37
C ASP A 261 -18.55 -5.81 3.37
N CYS A 262 -17.47 -5.22 3.87
CA CYS A 262 -16.28 -4.91 3.10
C CYS A 262 -15.07 -5.13 4.00
N LEU A 263 -14.28 -6.18 3.72
CA LEU A 263 -13.11 -6.54 4.52
C LEU A 263 -12.02 -5.48 4.36
N ASN A 264 -11.67 -4.81 5.45
CA ASN A 264 -10.62 -3.80 5.49
C ASN A 264 -9.25 -4.47 5.67
N LEU A 265 -8.34 -4.22 4.74
CA LEU A 265 -6.96 -4.67 4.77
C LEU A 265 -6.01 -3.48 5.01
N ASP A 266 -4.94 -3.72 5.75
CA ASP A 266 -3.81 -2.79 5.81
C ASP A 266 -3.03 -2.80 4.47
N GLY A 267 -2.31 -1.72 4.19
CA GLY A 267 -1.53 -1.55 2.96
C GLY A 267 -0.06 -1.98 3.06
N TRP A 268 0.56 -1.82 4.23
CA TRP A 268 1.96 -2.17 4.45
C TRP A 268 2.18 -2.66 5.87
N ALA A 269 2.59 -3.93 6.01
CA ALA A 269 3.02 -4.45 7.30
C ALA A 269 4.17 -3.59 7.86
N VAL A 270 3.97 -3.08 9.07
CA VAL A 270 4.93 -2.23 9.79
C VAL A 270 5.68 -3.02 10.84
N ASP A 271 6.91 -2.59 11.13
CA ASP A 271 7.60 -2.97 12.36
C ASP A 271 6.89 -2.28 13.52
N PHE A 272 6.20 -3.04 14.37
CA PHE A 272 5.45 -2.50 15.50
C PHE A 272 6.29 -1.69 16.49
N ILE A 273 7.60 -1.91 16.60
CA ILE A 273 8.48 -1.11 17.47
C ILE A 273 8.66 0.29 16.86
N SER A 274 8.88 0.35 15.55
CA SER A 274 9.05 1.60 14.79
C SER A 274 7.74 2.38 14.70
N ALA A 275 6.62 1.68 14.46
CA ALA A 275 5.28 2.22 14.32
C ALA A 275 4.76 3.01 15.54
N ARG A 276 5.37 2.83 16.72
CA ARG A 276 5.02 3.60 17.94
C ARG A 276 5.42 5.07 17.87
N ARG A 277 6.24 5.46 16.90
CA ARG A 277 6.80 6.81 16.81
C ARG A 277 5.92 7.68 15.91
N LEU A 278 5.83 8.97 16.25
CA LEU A 278 5.23 9.98 15.39
C LEU A 278 6.19 10.32 14.25
N SER A 279 5.72 10.30 13.00
CA SER A 279 6.48 10.81 11.85
C SER A 279 7.87 10.18 11.65
N LEU A 280 8.78 10.94 11.04
CA LEU A 280 10.19 10.60 10.87
C LEU A 280 11.09 11.58 11.63
N GLY A 281 12.09 11.03 12.34
CA GLY A 281 13.16 11.83 12.93
C GLY A 281 14.13 12.34 11.87
N LYS A 282 15.18 13.09 12.27
CA LYS A 282 16.23 13.56 11.35
C LYS A 282 16.93 12.38 10.66
N CYS A 283 16.39 11.97 9.51
CA CYS A 283 16.94 10.97 8.62
C CYS A 283 17.37 11.69 7.34
N LYS A 284 18.67 11.73 7.06
CA LYS A 284 19.19 12.12 5.75
C LYS A 284 19.65 10.87 5.02
N MET A 285 19.14 10.66 3.82
CA MET A 285 19.65 9.64 2.89
C MET A 285 21.18 9.69 2.84
N GLY A 286 21.83 8.55 3.12
CA GLY A 286 23.29 8.43 3.06
C GLY A 286 24.08 9.06 4.21
N LYS A 287 23.44 9.51 5.31
CA LYS A 287 24.14 9.93 6.54
C LYS A 287 23.76 9.03 7.72
N LYS A 288 24.77 8.50 8.42
CA LYS A 288 24.63 7.88 9.74
C LYS A 288 24.28 8.97 10.77
N GLU A 289 23.01 9.33 10.85
CA GLU A 289 22.46 9.93 12.07
C GLU A 289 21.43 8.97 12.65
N ASN A 290 21.27 8.97 13.97
CA ASN A 290 20.33 8.15 14.74
C ASN A 290 18.86 8.55 14.49
N GLY A 291 18.46 8.56 13.23
CA GLY A 291 17.11 8.86 12.81
C GLY A 291 16.18 7.68 13.00
N TYR A 292 14.88 7.94 12.98
CA TYR A 292 13.83 6.93 13.02
C TYR A 292 12.80 7.24 11.93
N ASN A 293 12.02 6.23 11.56
CA ASN A 293 10.87 6.41 10.68
C ASN A 293 9.73 5.53 11.19
N SER A 294 8.55 6.11 11.42
CA SER A 294 7.37 5.37 11.87
C SER A 294 6.85 4.35 10.85
N ARG A 295 7.29 4.44 9.59
CA ARG A 295 6.86 3.57 8.47
C ARG A 295 7.85 2.47 8.13
N PHE A 296 8.86 2.21 8.97
CA PHE A 296 9.68 1.00 8.84
C PHE A 296 8.80 -0.27 8.89
N GLY A 297 9.12 -1.26 8.08
CA GLY A 297 8.34 -2.48 7.93
C GLY A 297 8.78 -3.25 6.70
N VAL A 298 7.82 -3.73 5.90
CA VAL A 298 8.09 -4.37 4.61
C VAL A 298 8.18 -3.39 3.43
N GLY A 299 7.88 -2.10 3.65
CA GLY A 299 7.91 -1.07 2.62
C GLY A 299 9.33 -0.84 2.06
N PRO A 300 9.53 -0.86 0.73
CA PRO A 300 10.87 -0.77 0.13
C PRO A 300 11.49 0.63 0.21
N ILE A 301 10.70 1.68 0.43
CA ILE A 301 11.22 3.06 0.52
C ILE A 301 12.07 3.20 1.78
N GLU A 302 11.50 2.85 2.93
CA GLU A 302 12.11 2.99 4.26
C GLU A 302 13.18 1.93 4.52
N THR A 303 13.13 0.79 3.83
CA THR A 303 14.10 -0.30 3.98
C THR A 303 15.17 -0.24 2.89
N ILE A 304 14.96 -0.88 1.74
CA ILE A 304 15.94 -0.96 0.65
C ILE A 304 16.38 0.43 0.19
N GLY A 305 15.44 1.38 0.07
CA GLY A 305 15.72 2.75 -0.33
C GLY A 305 16.65 3.47 0.62
N TRP A 306 16.37 3.45 1.92
CA TRP A 306 17.13 4.22 2.92
C TRP A 306 18.36 3.50 3.46
N CYS A 307 18.28 2.18 3.62
CA CYS A 307 19.31 1.36 4.25
C CYS A 307 20.19 0.61 3.24
N GLY A 308 19.83 0.62 1.95
CA GLY A 308 20.45 -0.22 0.93
C GLY A 308 19.88 -1.66 0.92
N PRO A 309 20.22 -2.46 -0.12
CA PRO A 309 19.57 -3.74 -0.37
C PRO A 309 19.76 -4.75 0.77
N ASP A 310 20.98 -4.94 1.26
CA ASP A 310 21.25 -6.01 2.24
C ASP A 310 20.65 -5.72 3.62
N VAL A 311 20.80 -4.49 4.10
CA VAL A 311 20.25 -4.07 5.40
C VAL A 311 18.73 -3.94 5.31
N GLY A 312 18.23 -3.36 4.22
CA GLY A 312 16.80 -3.25 3.95
C GLY A 312 16.10 -4.60 3.89
N LEU A 313 16.67 -5.57 3.17
CA LEU A 313 16.13 -6.93 3.11
C LEU A 313 16.07 -7.60 4.49
N LYS A 314 17.12 -7.43 5.32
CA LYS A 314 17.11 -7.93 6.71
C LYS A 314 15.98 -7.33 7.54
N HIS A 315 15.70 -6.02 7.39
CA HIS A 315 14.55 -5.38 8.04
C HIS A 315 13.22 -5.96 7.55
N MET A 316 13.03 -6.10 6.23
CA MET A 316 11.81 -6.66 5.66
C MET A 316 11.55 -8.09 6.15
N LEU A 317 12.59 -8.94 6.18
CA LEU A 317 12.49 -10.31 6.68
C LEU A 317 12.19 -10.37 8.18
N THR A 318 12.79 -9.49 8.98
CA THR A 318 12.53 -9.41 10.43
C THR A 318 11.08 -8.99 10.71
N CYS A 319 10.59 -7.98 9.98
CA CYS A 319 9.18 -7.57 10.05
C CYS A 319 8.27 -8.73 9.64
N THR A 320 8.56 -9.40 8.51
CA THR A 320 7.78 -10.55 8.03
C THR A 320 7.74 -11.70 9.05
N ALA A 321 8.85 -11.99 9.74
CA ALA A 321 8.93 -13.04 10.75
C ALA A 321 7.97 -12.81 11.93
N ALA A 322 7.74 -11.55 12.32
CA ALA A 322 6.75 -11.22 13.37
C ALA A 322 5.34 -11.72 13.00
N HIS A 323 5.00 -11.68 11.71
CA HIS A 323 3.77 -12.23 11.17
C HIS A 323 3.91 -13.74 11.02
N PHE A 324 4.83 -14.22 10.19
CA PHE A 324 4.86 -15.61 9.72
C PHE A 324 5.37 -16.64 10.72
N ASP A 325 6.01 -16.23 11.83
CA ASP A 325 6.47 -17.14 12.87
C ASP A 325 5.56 -17.07 14.10
N ALA A 326 5.91 -16.21 15.07
CA ALA A 326 5.17 -16.07 16.32
C ALA A 326 3.72 -15.69 16.07
N GLY A 327 3.48 -14.76 15.14
CA GLY A 327 2.14 -14.41 14.72
C GLY A 327 1.36 -15.63 14.25
N TYR A 328 1.93 -16.44 13.35
CA TYR A 328 1.24 -17.60 12.79
C TYR A 328 0.83 -18.60 13.87
N GLN A 329 1.69 -18.83 14.86
CA GLN A 329 1.34 -19.71 16.00
C GLN A 329 0.17 -19.17 16.82
N LEU A 330 0.06 -17.85 16.98
CA LEU A 330 -0.97 -17.22 17.80
C LEU A 330 -2.36 -17.20 17.12
N ASN A 331 -2.43 -17.12 15.80
CA ASN A 331 -3.72 -16.96 15.09
C ASN A 331 -4.01 -18.03 14.05
N GLN A 332 -3.15 -19.04 13.89
CA GLN A 332 -3.30 -20.19 12.98
C GLN A 332 -3.35 -19.86 11.48
N TRP A 333 -3.25 -18.58 11.11
CA TRP A 333 -3.05 -18.08 9.75
C TRP A 333 -2.47 -16.67 9.80
N ARG A 334 -1.73 -16.27 8.76
CA ARG A 334 -1.14 -14.93 8.66
C ARG A 334 -1.13 -14.37 7.27
N GLY A 335 -1.55 -13.11 7.16
CA GLY A 335 -1.31 -12.19 6.05
C GLY A 335 -0.33 -11.11 6.46
#